data_AF-A0A968M850-F1
#
_entry.id   AF-A0A968M850-F1
#
_cell.length_a   1.000
_cell.length_b   1.000
_cell.length_c   1.000
_cell.angle_alpha   90.00
_cell.angle_beta   90.00
_cell.angle_gamma   90.00
#
_symmetry.space_group_name_H-M   'P 1'
#
loop_
_entity.id
_entity.type
_entity.pdbx_description
1 polymer ?
#
loop_
_entity_poly.entity_id
_entity_poly.type
_entity_poly.pdbx_seq_one_letter_code
_entity_poly.pdbx_strand_id
1 'polypeptide(L)' 'MQPKKRQRARKHGFRARAKNSPDILKRRRHKGRQKLAVGA' A
#
# COMPACT_ATOMS: atom_id res chain seq x y z
N MET A 1 -10.69 -14.86 2.17
CA MET A 1 -10.10 -13.91 3.16
C MET A 1 -11.22 -13.33 4.00
N GLN A 2 -11.08 -13.31 5.33
CA GLN A 2 -12.00 -12.57 6.19
C GLN A 2 -11.67 -11.06 6.14
N PRO A 3 -12.61 -10.18 5.77
CA PRO A 3 -12.34 -8.76 5.62
C PRO A 3 -12.12 -8.11 6.99
N LYS A 4 -10.86 -7.76 7.29
CA LYS A 4 -10.49 -7.01 8.50
C LYS A 4 -9.85 -5.68 8.12
N LYS A 5 -10.64 -4.59 8.19
CA LYS A 5 -10.23 -3.24 7.76
C LYS A 5 -8.90 -2.79 8.40
N ARG A 6 -8.78 -2.93 9.72
CA ARG A 6 -7.56 -2.56 10.47
C ARG A 6 -6.33 -3.34 10.02
N GLN A 7 -6.46 -4.65 9.82
CA GLN A 7 -5.34 -5.48 9.39
C GLN A 7 -4.89 -5.13 7.96
N ARG A 8 -5.85 -4.87 7.06
CA ARG A 8 -5.57 -4.47 5.68
C ARG A 8 -4.83 -3.14 5.61
N ALA A 9 -5.28 -2.13 6.37
CA ALA A 9 -4.63 -0.84 6.45
C ALA A 9 -3.21 -0.94 7.05
N ARG A 10 -3.04 -1.71 8.14
CA ARG A 10 -1.72 -1.92 8.76
C ARG A 10 -0.73 -2.66 7.87
N LYS A 11 -1.17 -3.68 7.12
CA LYS A 11 -0.29 -4.49 6.26
C LYS A 11 -0.05 -3.88 4.88
N HIS A 12 -1.06 -3.24 4.30
CA HIS A 12 -1.04 -2.83 2.89
C HIS A 12 -1.25 -1.33 2.68
N GLY A 13 -1.38 -0.56 3.75
CA GLY A 13 -1.54 0.88 3.68
C GLY A 13 -0.28 1.61 3.31
N PHE A 14 -0.46 2.87 2.90
CA PHE A 14 0.62 3.71 2.39
C PHE A 14 1.78 3.83 3.37
N ARG A 15 1.48 4.13 4.64
CA ARG A 15 2.51 4.25 5.71
C ARG A 15 3.33 2.98 5.88
N ALA A 16 2.68 1.81 5.80
CA ALA A 16 3.36 0.52 5.93
C ALA A 16 4.30 0.26 4.75
N ARG A 17 3.88 0.63 3.53
CA ARG A 17 4.72 0.52 2.32
C ARG A 17 5.85 1.53 2.32
N ALA A 18 5.60 2.77 2.73
CA ALA A 18 6.63 3.80 2.79
C ALA A 18 7.74 3.44 3.78
N LYS A 19 7.39 2.87 4.94
CA LYS A 19 8.37 2.48 5.97
C LYS A 19 9.14 1.20 5.60
N ASN A 20 8.44 0.15 5.16
CA ASN A 20 9.03 -1.18 5.07
C ASN A 20 9.31 -1.66 3.64
N SER A 21 8.73 -1.03 2.61
CA SER A 21 8.85 -1.49 1.21
C SER A 21 8.68 -0.33 0.21
N PRO A 22 9.53 0.71 0.27
CA PRO A 22 9.40 1.90 -0.56
C PRO A 22 9.48 1.60 -2.07
N ASP A 23 10.20 0.55 -2.47
CA ASP A 23 10.34 0.13 -3.87
C ASP A 23 9.02 -0.26 -4.52
N ILE A 24 8.07 -0.77 -3.73
CA ILE A 24 6.72 -1.07 -4.23
C ILE A 24 6.05 0.22 -4.67
N LEU A 25 6.16 1.30 -3.88
CA LEU A 25 5.59 2.60 -4.25
C LEU A 25 6.31 3.19 -5.47
N LYS A 26 7.65 3.10 -5.52
CA LYS A 26 8.45 3.57 -6.66
C LYS A 26 8.03 2.89 -7.97
N ARG A 27 7.94 1.56 -7.97
CA ARG A 27 7.50 0.76 -9.12
C ARG A 27 6.07 1.09 -9.53
N ARG A 28 5.17 1.28 -8.55
CA ARG A 28 3.76 1.63 -8.82
C ARG A 28 3.61 3.03 -9.42
N ARG A 29 4.42 4.00 -8.97
CA ARG A 29 4.50 5.35 -9.57
C ARG A 29 5.02 5.30 -11.00
N HIS A 30 6.13 4.62 -11.24
CA HIS A 30 6.70 4.48 -12.58
C HIS A 30 5.72 3.80 -13.56
N LYS A 31 4.95 2.82 -13.08
CA LYS A 31 3.90 2.17 -13.87
C LYS A 31 2.65 3.05 -14.07
N GLY A 32 2.55 4.21 -13.41
CA GLY A 32 1.39 5.11 -13.52
C GLY A 32 0.13 4.59 -12.81
N ARG A 33 0.26 3.78 -11.75
CA ARG A 33 -0.92 3.31 -11.02
C ARG A 33 -1.59 4.46 -10.28
N GLN A 34 -2.86 4.74 -10.63
CA GLN A 34 -3.69 5.75 -9.94
C GLN A 34 -3.75 5.54 -8.43
N LYS A 35 -3.84 4.28 -7.97
CA LYS A 35 -3.82 3.93 -6.54
C LYS A 35 -2.48 3.29 -6.18
N LEU A 36 -1.71 3.91 -5.29
CA LEU A 36 -0.37 3.43 -4.91
C LEU A 36 -0.36 2.45 -3.73
N ALA A 37 -1.32 2.55 -2.82
CA ALA A 37 -1.49 1.64 -1.70
C ALA A 37 -2.96 1.55 -1.29
N VAL A 38 -3.28 0.68 -0.33
CA VAL A 38 -4.64 0.59 0.24
C VAL A 38 -4.78 1.70 1.29
N GLY A 39 -5.31 2.86 0.95
CA GLY A 39 -5.53 3.97 1.88
C GLY A 39 -6.88 4.63 1.62
N ALA A 40 -7.63 4.83 2.72
CA ALA A 40 -9.00 5.34 2.86
C ALA A 40 -10.01 4.79 1.83
#